data_AF-A0AAU1W2Z5-F1
#
_entry.id   AF-A0AAU1W2Z5-F1
#
_cell.length_a   1.000
_cell.length_b   1.000
_cell.length_c   1.000
_cell.angle_alpha   90.00
_cell.angle_beta   90.00
_cell.angle_gamma   90.00
#
_symmetry.space_group_name_H-M   'P 1'
#
loop_
_entity.id
_entity.type
_entity.pdbx_description
1 polymer ?
#
loop_
_entity_poly.entity_id
_entity_poly.type
_entity_poly.pdbx_seq_one_letter_code
_entity_poly.pdbx_strand_id
1 'polypeptide(L)'
;MPSPVEPGAFLVRFLRDQQDCVIWYLYLRPSGEVFVVHSYLDYECEYEARRDGEATEIDLDAPEEQRAAILWCAPSFEEFAHRFWIENRLWHALNGNDLSGLEPQACDYLRHYAPPRTPALPSAH
;
A
#
# COMPACT_ATOMS: atom_id res chain seq x y z
N MET A 1 5.78 -16.16 -0.25
CA MET A 1 6.91 -16.26 -1.21
C MET A 1 8.15 -15.59 -0.60
N PRO A 2 9.39 -15.98 -0.96
CA PRO A 2 10.58 -15.28 -0.48
C PRO A 2 10.62 -13.84 -1.01
N SER A 3 11.21 -12.92 -0.24
CA SER A 3 11.46 -11.55 -0.70
C SER A 3 12.56 -11.58 -1.77
N PRO A 4 12.35 -10.94 -2.94
CA PRO A 4 13.38 -10.86 -3.98
C PRO A 4 14.51 -9.86 -3.64
N VAL A 5 14.35 -9.05 -2.58
CA VAL A 5 15.28 -7.94 -2.26
C VAL A 5 16.03 -8.10 -0.95
N GLU A 6 15.55 -8.97 -0.05
CA GLU A 6 16.13 -9.18 1.27
C GLU A 6 16.20 -10.67 1.60
N PRO A 7 17.41 -11.26 1.65
CA PRO A 7 17.58 -12.67 1.95
C PRO A 7 16.95 -13.08 3.29
N GLY A 8 16.15 -14.15 3.26
CA GLY A 8 15.46 -14.69 4.43
C GLY A 8 14.16 -13.98 4.80
N ALA A 9 13.84 -12.84 4.19
CA ALA A 9 12.54 -12.20 4.33
C ALA A 9 11.49 -12.86 3.42
N PHE A 10 10.22 -12.64 3.73
CA PHE A 10 9.10 -13.19 2.97
C PHE A 10 8.04 -12.12 2.67
N LEU A 11 7.37 -12.29 1.55
CA LEU A 11 6.15 -11.57 1.19
C LEU A 11 4.94 -12.51 1.33
N VAL A 12 3.86 -12.01 1.92
CA VAL A 12 2.56 -12.68 1.98
C VAL A 12 1.51 -11.75 1.39
N ARG A 13 1.01 -12.09 0.20
CA ARG A 13 -0.07 -11.36 -0.45
C ARG A 13 -1.34 -11.50 0.38
N PHE A 14 -2.00 -10.40 0.73
CA PHE A 14 -3.23 -10.44 1.52
C PHE A 14 -4.38 -9.63 0.92
N LEU A 15 -4.10 -8.74 -0.02
CA LEU A 15 -5.12 -7.97 -0.72
C LEU A 15 -4.62 -7.61 -2.12
N ARG A 16 -5.54 -7.55 -3.09
CA ARG A 16 -5.36 -6.94 -4.41
C ARG A 16 -6.60 -6.11 -4.71
N ASP A 17 -6.46 -5.01 -5.42
CA ASP A 17 -7.63 -4.25 -5.87
C ASP A 17 -8.37 -5.00 -6.99
N GLN A 18 -9.53 -4.49 -7.42
CA GLN A 18 -10.33 -5.17 -8.46
C GLN A 18 -9.70 -5.15 -9.85
N GLN A 19 -8.70 -4.29 -10.08
CA GLN A 19 -8.05 -4.12 -11.37
C GLN A 19 -6.65 -4.75 -11.42
N ASP A 20 -6.21 -5.34 -10.31
CA ASP A 20 -4.86 -5.85 -10.10
C ASP A 20 -3.76 -4.79 -10.32
N CYS A 21 -4.11 -3.51 -10.15
CA CYS A 21 -3.20 -2.39 -10.29
C CYS A 21 -2.34 -2.21 -9.03
N VAL A 22 -2.89 -2.56 -7.86
CA VAL A 22 -2.20 -2.49 -6.57
C VAL A 22 -2.40 -3.78 -5.81
N ILE A 23 -1.28 -4.38 -5.44
CA ILE A 23 -1.24 -5.62 -4.67
C ILE A 23 -0.50 -5.35 -3.36
N TRP A 24 -1.13 -5.70 -2.24
CA TRP A 24 -0.60 -5.48 -0.90
C TRP A 24 -0.07 -6.78 -0.29
N TYR A 25 1.08 -6.64 0.37
CA TYR A 25 1.81 -7.73 0.98
C TYR A 25 2.19 -7.40 2.42
N LEU A 26 2.17 -8.41 3.29
CA LEU A 26 2.92 -8.38 4.53
C LEU A 26 4.37 -8.70 4.21
N TYR A 27 5.26 -7.84 4.67
CA TYR A 27 6.70 -8.04 4.61
C TYR A 27 7.17 -8.60 5.95
N LEU A 28 7.70 -9.82 5.94
CA LEU A 28 8.12 -10.55 7.14
C LEU A 28 9.65 -10.63 7.15
N ARG A 29 10.30 -9.94 8.09
CA ARG A 29 11.76 -9.99 8.24
C ARG A 29 12.21 -11.14 9.13
N PRO A 30 13.45 -11.65 8.94
CA PRO A 30 14.06 -12.61 9.86
C PRO A 30 14.14 -12.11 11.32
N SER A 31 14.19 -10.79 11.52
CA SER A 31 14.20 -10.17 12.85
C SER A 31 12.88 -10.31 13.61
N GLY A 32 11.80 -10.74 12.95
CA GLY A 32 10.43 -10.74 13.48
C GLY A 32 9.67 -9.44 13.23
N GLU A 33 10.30 -8.44 12.61
CA GLU A 33 9.61 -7.23 12.17
C GLU A 33 8.63 -7.55 11.03
N VAL A 34 7.41 -7.01 11.14
CA VAL A 34 6.33 -7.19 10.16
C VAL A 34 5.73 -5.84 9.84
N PHE A 35 5.63 -5.51 8.55
CA PHE A 35 5.02 -4.28 8.05
C PHE A 35 4.33 -4.50 6.71
N VAL A 36 3.58 -3.50 6.23
CA VAL A 36 2.83 -3.58 4.98
C VAL A 36 3.59 -2.86 3.87
N VAL A 37 3.72 -3.54 2.73
CA VAL A 37 4.20 -2.97 1.46
C VAL A 37 3.14 -3.15 0.38
N HIS A 38 3.27 -2.40 -0.70
CA HIS A 38 2.51 -2.63 -1.92
C HIS A 38 3.42 -2.66 -3.14
N SER A 39 2.94 -3.32 -4.19
CA SER A 39 3.58 -3.37 -5.50
C SER A 39 2.54 -3.42 -6.60
N TYR A 40 2.95 -3.03 -7.81
CA TYR A 40 2.18 -3.26 -9.03
C TYR A 40 2.49 -4.64 -9.64
N LEU A 41 3.45 -5.38 -9.08
CA LEU A 41 3.85 -6.71 -9.54
C LEU A 41 3.12 -7.80 -8.76
N ASP A 42 2.64 -8.82 -9.47
CA ASP A 42 2.03 -10.02 -8.88
C ASP A 42 3.10 -11.08 -8.61
N TYR A 43 3.83 -10.91 -7.52
CA TYR A 43 4.93 -11.82 -7.15
C TYR A 43 4.49 -13.26 -7.03
N GLU A 44 3.24 -13.54 -6.61
CA GLU A 44 2.78 -14.92 -6.50
C GLU A 44 2.73 -15.58 -7.87
N CYS A 45 2.14 -14.90 -8.86
CA CYS A 45 2.13 -15.37 -10.25
C CYS A 45 3.55 -15.59 -10.80
N GLU A 46 4.47 -14.65 -10.58
CA GLU A 46 5.85 -14.74 -11.07
C GLU A 46 6.64 -15.90 -10.43
N TYR A 47 6.43 -16.15 -9.13
CA TYR A 47 7.04 -17.30 -8.46
C TYR A 47 6.44 -18.63 -8.90
N GLU A 48 5.14 -18.67 -9.23
CA GLU A 48 4.48 -19.85 -9.79
C GLU A 48 5.01 -20.16 -11.19
N ALA A 49 5.04 -19.17 -12.10
CA ALA A 49 5.60 -19.30 -13.44
C ALA A 49 7.05 -19.82 -13.39
N ARG A 50 7.89 -19.24 -12.54
CA ARG A 50 9.28 -19.69 -12.34
C ARG A 50 9.37 -21.13 -11.85
N ARG A 51 8.53 -21.53 -10.89
CA ARG A 51 8.52 -22.89 -10.35
C ARG A 51 8.13 -23.90 -11.44
N ASP A 52 7.20 -23.52 -12.29
CA ASP A 52 6.64 -24.39 -13.31
C ASP A 52 7.48 -24.37 -14.61
N GLY A 53 8.57 -23.58 -14.63
CA GLY A 53 9.50 -23.49 -15.75
C GLY A 53 9.01 -22.62 -16.91
N GLU A 54 8.00 -21.78 -16.65
CA GLU A 54 7.43 -20.82 -17.58
C GLU A 54 8.24 -19.52 -17.62
N ALA A 55 8.03 -18.71 -18.65
CA ALA A 55 8.67 -17.41 -18.76
C ALA A 55 8.03 -16.45 -17.74
N THR A 56 8.84 -15.82 -16.89
CA THR A 56 8.41 -14.73 -16.00
C THR A 56 8.27 -13.43 -16.79
N GLU A 57 7.32 -12.57 -16.44
CA GLU A 57 7.18 -11.26 -17.08
C GLU A 57 8.24 -10.28 -16.56
N ILE A 58 8.78 -10.55 -15.37
CA ILE A 58 9.83 -9.76 -14.73
C ILE A 58 11.08 -10.58 -14.41
N ASP A 59 12.20 -9.88 -14.23
CA ASP A 59 13.43 -10.47 -13.70
C ASP A 59 13.44 -10.37 -12.16
N LEU A 60 13.03 -11.44 -11.48
CA LEU A 60 13.08 -11.51 -10.01
C LEU A 60 14.51 -11.49 -9.45
N ASP A 61 15.53 -11.70 -10.29
CA ASP A 61 16.95 -11.73 -9.89
C ASP A 61 17.63 -10.36 -10.11
N ALA A 62 16.88 -9.33 -10.50
CA ALA A 62 17.32 -7.93 -10.63
C ALA A 62 16.95 -7.11 -9.37
N PRO A 63 17.76 -7.13 -8.29
CA PRO A 63 17.34 -6.61 -6.99
C PRO A 63 17.05 -5.10 -6.95
N GLU A 64 17.65 -4.29 -7.85
CA GLU A 64 17.35 -2.86 -7.93
C GLU A 64 15.96 -2.57 -8.49
N GLU A 65 15.54 -3.32 -9.51
CA GLU A 65 14.19 -3.21 -10.08
C GLU A 65 13.14 -3.67 -9.06
N GLN A 66 13.43 -4.77 -8.37
CA GLN A 66 12.55 -5.29 -7.33
C GLN A 66 12.44 -4.35 -6.13
N ARG A 67 13.52 -3.66 -5.75
CA ARG A 67 13.49 -2.62 -4.70
C ARG A 67 12.63 -1.44 -5.11
N ALA A 68 12.70 -1.02 -6.38
CA ALA A 68 11.89 0.09 -6.89
C ALA A 68 10.39 -0.28 -6.96
N ALA A 69 10.07 -1.56 -7.16
CA ALA A 69 8.70 -2.04 -7.24
C ALA A 69 8.02 -2.31 -5.90
N ILE A 70 8.79 -2.50 -4.81
CA ILE A 70 8.26 -2.75 -3.45
C ILE A 70 8.25 -1.43 -2.66
N LEU A 71 7.05 -0.89 -2.44
CA LEU A 71 6.86 0.40 -1.81
C LEU A 71 6.29 0.24 -0.40
N TRP A 72 6.87 0.95 0.57
CA TRP A 72 6.39 0.96 1.95
C TRP A 72 4.98 1.57 2.05
N CYS A 73 4.07 0.93 2.80
CA CYS A 73 2.66 1.32 2.86
C CYS A 73 2.20 1.73 4.27
N ALA A 74 2.46 0.86 5.24
CA ALA A 74 2.03 1.05 6.63
C ALA A 74 2.94 0.25 7.58
N PRO A 75 3.09 0.70 8.84
CA PRO A 75 3.95 0.02 9.81
C PRO A 75 3.34 -1.28 10.35
N SER A 76 2.02 -1.46 10.26
CA SER A 76 1.34 -2.71 10.66
C SER A 76 0.11 -3.00 9.81
N PHE A 77 -0.39 -4.24 9.90
CA PHE A 77 -1.62 -4.65 9.24
C PHE A 77 -2.84 -3.91 9.80
N GLU A 78 -2.91 -3.72 11.10
CA GLU A 78 -4.03 -3.04 11.77
C GLU A 78 -4.11 -1.57 11.35
N GLU A 79 -2.96 -0.89 11.26
CA GLU A 79 -2.93 0.50 10.78
C GLU A 79 -3.36 0.58 9.32
N PHE A 80 -2.89 -0.35 8.47
CA PHE A 80 -3.36 -0.46 7.09
C PHE A 80 -4.87 -0.66 7.03
N ALA A 81 -5.42 -1.64 7.74
CA ALA A 81 -6.84 -1.99 7.70
C ALA A 81 -7.71 -0.82 8.17
N HIS A 82 -7.29 -0.12 9.22
CA HIS A 82 -7.96 1.07 9.73
C HIS A 82 -7.98 2.21 8.68
N ARG A 83 -6.82 2.54 8.10
CA ARG A 83 -6.71 3.57 7.06
C ARG A 83 -7.52 3.21 5.82
N PHE A 84 -7.36 1.99 5.34
CA PHE A 84 -8.07 1.46 4.17
C PHE A 84 -9.59 1.56 4.35
N TRP A 85 -10.12 1.18 5.51
CA TRP A 85 -11.54 1.28 5.81
C TRP A 85 -12.05 2.73 5.82
N ILE A 86 -11.33 3.63 6.50
CA ILE A 86 -11.72 5.04 6.58
C ILE A 86 -11.65 5.70 5.21
N GLU A 87 -10.57 5.49 4.45
CA GLU A 87 -10.38 6.07 3.12
C GLU A 87 -11.45 5.59 2.14
N ASN A 88 -11.81 4.31 2.14
CA ASN A 88 -12.90 3.80 1.30
C ASN A 88 -14.25 4.43 1.66
N ARG A 89 -14.57 4.56 2.96
CA ARG A 89 -15.80 5.22 3.40
C ARG A 89 -15.84 6.69 2.99
N LEU A 90 -14.73 7.40 3.16
CA LEU A 90 -14.58 8.79 2.74
C LEU A 90 -14.76 8.94 1.22
N TRP A 91 -14.12 8.07 0.44
CA TRP A 91 -14.25 8.08 -1.02
C TRP A 91 -15.72 7.87 -1.44
N HIS A 92 -16.43 6.92 -0.84
CA HIS A 92 -17.85 6.72 -1.11
C HIS A 92 -18.72 7.92 -0.72
N ALA A 93 -18.46 8.52 0.44
CA ALA A 93 -19.20 9.70 0.90
C ALA A 93 -18.97 10.92 -0.02
N LEU A 94 -17.73 11.14 -0.46
CA LEU A 94 -17.35 12.23 -1.36
C LEU A 94 -17.93 12.04 -2.77
N ASN A 95 -17.87 10.84 -3.33
CA ASN A 95 -18.39 10.56 -4.67
C ASN A 95 -19.92 10.39 -4.70
N GLY A 96 -20.53 10.00 -3.57
CA GLY A 96 -21.98 9.96 -3.38
C GLY A 96 -22.60 11.32 -3.02
N ASN A 97 -21.77 12.34 -2.76
CA ASN A 97 -22.17 13.68 -2.32
C ASN A 97 -23.02 13.69 -1.03
N ASP A 98 -22.82 12.69 -0.16
CA ASP A 98 -23.50 12.54 1.11
C ASP A 98 -22.48 12.39 2.24
N LEU A 99 -22.22 13.51 2.91
CA LEU A 99 -21.32 13.60 4.07
C LEU A 99 -22.09 13.50 5.39
N SER A 100 -23.41 13.34 5.36
CA SER A 100 -24.28 13.46 6.54
C SER A 100 -24.13 12.31 7.55
N GLY A 101 -23.43 11.24 7.18
CA GLY A 101 -23.13 10.08 8.04
C GLY A 101 -21.65 9.92 8.43
N LEU A 102 -20.80 10.93 8.21
CA LEU A 102 -19.40 10.84 8.61
C LEU A 102 -19.23 11.01 10.12
N GLU A 103 -18.76 9.94 10.78
CA GLU A 103 -18.48 9.98 12.21
C GLU A 103 -17.35 10.96 12.54
N PRO A 104 -17.34 11.56 13.75
CA PRO A 104 -16.32 12.53 14.16
C PRO A 104 -14.88 12.05 13.96
N GLN A 105 -14.61 10.75 14.16
CA GLN A 105 -13.28 10.16 13.97
C GLN A 105 -12.81 10.20 12.50
N ALA A 106 -13.71 10.08 11.53
CA ALA A 106 -13.36 10.22 10.12
C ALA A 106 -13.01 11.68 9.76
N CYS A 107 -13.67 12.64 10.41
CA CYS A 107 -13.30 14.06 10.31
C CYS A 107 -11.93 14.35 10.94
N ASP A 108 -11.61 13.71 12.06
CA ASP A 108 -10.29 13.84 12.71
C ASP A 108 -9.18 13.22 11.84
N TYR A 109 -9.45 12.08 11.20
CA TYR A 109 -8.55 11.48 10.20
C TYR A 109 -8.32 12.42 9.01
N LEU A 110 -9.37 13.04 8.45
CA LEU A 110 -9.22 14.05 7.40
C LEU A 110 -8.35 15.23 7.82
N ARG A 111 -8.42 15.67 9.09
CA ARG A 111 -7.56 16.75 9.60
C ARG A 111 -6.10 16.36 9.67
N HIS A 112 -5.78 15.07 9.86
CA HIS A 112 -4.40 14.57 9.81
C HIS A 112 -3.78 14.74 8.40
N TYR A 113 -4.59 14.66 7.35
CA TYR A 113 -4.16 14.83 5.94
C TYR A 113 -4.46 16.22 5.36
N ALA A 114 -5.06 17.13 6.14
CA ALA A 114 -5.27 18.50 5.68
C ALA A 114 -3.90 19.15 5.41
N PRO A 115 -3.71 19.79 4.24
CA PRO A 115 -2.45 20.47 3.96
C PRO A 115 -2.17 21.49 5.07
N PRO A 116 -0.89 21.72 5.42
CA PRO A 116 -0.54 22.80 6.32
C PRO A 116 -1.17 24.07 5.77
N ARG A 117 -1.92 24.80 6.61
CA ARG A 117 -2.47 26.10 6.22
C ARG A 117 -1.31 26.99 5.78
N THR A 118 -1.17 27.18 4.47
CA THR A 118 -0.21 28.14 3.92
C THR A 118 -0.61 29.51 4.48
N PRO A 119 0.26 30.19 5.24
CA PRO A 119 -0.05 31.54 5.71
C PRO A 119 -0.29 32.42 4.48
N ALA A 120 -1.43 33.11 4.46
CA ALA A 120 -1.76 34.04 3.40
C ALA A 120 -0.69 35.12 3.35
N LEU A 121 -0.03 35.27 2.20
CA LEU A 121 0.87 36.38 1.94
C LEU A 121 0.09 37.69 2.10
N PRO A 122 0.58 38.68 2.89
CA PRO A 122 -0.10 39.96 3.02
C PRO A 122 -0.14 40.66 1.66
N SER A 123 -1.33 41.14 1.28
CA SER A 123 -1.52 41.92 0.06
C SER A 123 -0.69 43.20 0.12
N ALA A 124 0.19 43.39 -0.86
CA ALA A 124 0.94 44.63 -1.04
C ALA A 124 -0.03 45.74 -1.46
N HIS A 125 0.04 46.88 -0.75
CA HIS A 125 -0.65 48.14 -1.08
C HIS A 125 0.13 48.93 -2.13
#